data_AF-A0A6G1C1Q6-F1
#
_entry.id   AF-A0A6G1C1Q6-F1
#
_cell.length_a   1.000
_cell.length_b   1.000
_cell.length_c   1.000
_cell.angle_alpha   90.00
_cell.angle_beta   90.00
_cell.angle_gamma   90.00
#
_symmetry.space_group_name_H-M   'P 1'
#
loop_
_entity.id
_entity.type
_entity.pdbx_description
1 polymer ?
#
loop_
_entity_poly.entity_id
_entity_poly.type
_entity_poly.pdbx_seq_one_letter_code
_entity_poly.pdbx_strand_id
1 'polypeptide(L)'
;VACFGFGAFHVTGLYGPGIWVSDPYGLTGKVQAVNPAWGAEGFDPFVPGGIASHHIAAAFVVAGTMWYGSATTPIELFGPTRYQWDQGYFQQEIYRRVSDGLVENLSLSEAWSKIPEKLAFYDYIGNNPAKGGLFRAGSMDNGDGIAVGWLGHPIFRDKEGRELFVRRMPTFFETFPVVLVDEEGIVRADVPFRRAESKYSVEQVGVTVEFY
;
A
#
# COMPACT_ATOMS: atom_id res chain seq x y z
N VAL A 1 17.16 -8.90 34.12
CA VAL A 1 18.29 -9.57 33.45
C VAL A 1 17.96 -9.97 32.02
N ALA A 2 16.95 -10.82 31.76
CA ALA A 2 16.59 -11.26 30.40
C ALA A 2 16.27 -10.10 29.41
N CYS A 3 15.39 -9.17 29.80
CA CYS A 3 15.02 -8.01 28.96
C CYS A 3 16.23 -7.12 28.61
N PHE A 4 17.10 -6.86 29.59
CA PHE A 4 18.32 -6.08 29.36
C PHE A 4 19.26 -6.80 28.40
N GLY A 5 19.49 -8.10 28.60
CA GLY A 5 20.36 -8.89 27.71
C GLY A 5 19.82 -8.95 26.28
N PHE A 6 18.51 -9.09 26.10
CA PHE A 6 17.88 -9.03 24.79
C PHE A 6 18.13 -7.69 24.08
N GLY A 7 17.86 -6.57 24.76
CA GLY A 7 18.10 -5.24 24.19
C GLY A 7 19.57 -4.96 23.92
N ALA A 8 20.44 -5.17 24.92
CA ALA A 8 21.84 -4.77 24.87
C ALA A 8 22.72 -5.61 23.93
N PHE A 9 22.35 -6.87 23.68
CA PHE A 9 23.18 -7.79 22.89
C PHE A 9 22.50 -8.28 21.61
N HIS A 10 21.23 -8.69 21.67
CA HIS A 10 20.54 -9.24 20.51
C HIS A 10 20.10 -8.15 19.55
N VAL A 11 19.35 -7.15 20.04
CA VAL A 11 18.76 -6.08 19.21
C VAL A 11 19.84 -5.14 18.65
N THR A 12 20.83 -4.78 19.46
CA THR A 12 21.96 -3.92 19.02
C THR A 12 22.88 -4.60 18.02
N GLY A 13 22.79 -5.92 17.86
CA GLY A 13 23.74 -6.69 17.07
C GLY A 13 25.12 -6.84 17.70
N LEU A 14 25.32 -6.41 18.96
CA LEU A 14 26.61 -6.50 19.65
C LEU A 14 27.04 -7.96 19.90
N TYR A 15 26.09 -8.83 20.21
CA TYR A 15 26.31 -10.27 20.38
C TYR A 15 25.10 -11.08 19.88
N GLY A 16 24.46 -10.60 18.82
CA GLY A 16 23.30 -11.23 18.20
C GLY A 16 23.05 -10.69 16.78
N PRO A 17 21.99 -11.13 16.11
CA PRO A 17 21.76 -10.83 14.70
C PRO A 17 21.16 -9.44 14.45
N GLY A 18 20.65 -8.75 15.47
CA GLY A 18 19.80 -7.57 15.30
C GLY A 18 18.33 -7.93 15.09
N ILE A 19 17.55 -7.03 14.50
CA ILE A 19 16.12 -7.21 14.24
C ILE A 19 15.75 -6.81 12.81
N TRP A 20 14.55 -7.17 12.36
CA TRP A 20 14.06 -6.74 11.05
C TRP A 20 13.84 -5.23 11.01
N VAL A 21 14.30 -4.60 9.93
CA VAL A 21 14.05 -3.20 9.61
C VAL A 21 13.84 -3.07 8.10
N SER A 22 13.07 -2.07 7.68
CA SER A 22 12.81 -1.80 6.26
C SER A 22 12.78 -0.30 5.95
N ASP A 23 12.74 0.03 4.67
CA ASP A 23 12.41 1.37 4.19
C ASP A 23 10.91 1.70 4.39
N PRO A 24 10.51 2.97 4.25
CA PRO A 24 9.13 3.42 4.49
C PRO A 24 8.06 2.75 3.61
N TYR A 25 8.44 2.09 2.52
CA TYR A 25 7.55 1.44 1.57
C TYR A 25 7.72 -0.09 1.52
N GLY A 26 8.50 -0.67 2.44
CA GLY A 26 8.63 -2.12 2.58
C GLY A 26 9.30 -2.81 1.37
N LEU A 27 10.23 -2.14 0.70
CA LEU A 27 10.85 -2.66 -0.52
C LEU A 27 12.18 -3.38 -0.26
N THR A 28 12.89 -3.03 0.81
CA THR A 28 14.29 -3.38 1.05
C THR A 28 14.55 -3.92 2.47
N GLY A 29 13.55 -4.59 3.06
CA GLY A 29 13.65 -5.11 4.41
C GLY A 29 14.73 -6.17 4.60
N LYS A 30 15.38 -6.12 5.75
CA LYS A 30 16.42 -7.07 6.16
C LYS A 30 16.61 -7.06 7.68
N VAL A 31 17.23 -8.11 8.20
CA VAL A 31 17.73 -8.13 9.58
C VAL A 31 18.98 -7.25 9.68
N GLN A 32 19.03 -6.34 10.64
CA GLN A 32 20.18 -5.48 10.91
C GLN A 32 20.32 -5.10 12.39
N ALA A 33 21.54 -4.75 12.78
CA ALA A 33 21.85 -4.13 14.06
C ALA A 33 21.13 -2.78 14.21
N VAL A 34 20.63 -2.48 15.40
CA VAL A 34 19.92 -1.21 15.70
C VAL A 34 20.61 -0.43 16.81
N ASN A 35 21.02 0.79 16.50
CA ASN A 35 21.55 1.71 17.50
C ASN A 35 20.40 2.29 18.34
N PRO A 36 20.53 2.34 19.68
CA PRO A 36 19.48 2.89 20.55
C PRO A 36 19.36 4.40 20.38
N ALA A 37 18.13 4.89 20.39
CA ALA A 37 17.83 6.32 20.45
C ALA A 37 17.46 6.70 21.89
N TRP A 38 17.99 7.83 22.38
CA TRP A 38 17.80 8.27 23.77
C TRP A 38 17.04 9.59 23.89
N GLY A 39 16.76 10.26 22.76
CA GLY A 39 15.94 11.46 22.72
C GLY A 39 14.44 11.15 22.58
N ALA A 40 13.65 12.18 22.33
CA ALA A 40 12.20 12.06 22.20
C ALA A 40 11.77 11.18 21.00
N GLU A 41 12.63 11.05 19.99
CA GLU A 41 12.45 10.15 18.86
C GLU A 41 12.35 8.67 19.26
N GLY A 42 12.86 8.29 20.44
CA GLY A 42 12.69 6.95 20.99
C GLY A 42 11.24 6.61 21.40
N PHE A 43 10.32 7.58 21.38
CA PHE A 43 8.88 7.35 21.59
C PHE A 43 8.08 7.32 20.28
N ASP A 44 8.72 7.53 19.13
CA ASP A 44 8.09 7.36 17.82
C ASP A 44 7.91 5.85 17.53
N PRO A 45 6.67 5.37 17.31
CA PRO A 45 6.40 3.95 17.06
C PRO A 45 7.03 3.43 15.76
N PHE A 46 7.54 4.30 14.88
CA PHE A 46 8.22 3.94 13.64
C PHE A 46 9.76 4.03 13.73
N VAL A 47 10.31 4.47 14.87
CA VAL A 47 11.76 4.48 15.11
C VAL A 47 12.16 3.23 15.91
N PRO A 48 12.90 2.28 15.31
CA PRO A 48 13.25 1.03 15.99
C PRO A 48 14.17 1.23 17.22
N GLY A 49 14.87 2.36 17.31
CA GLY A 49 15.75 2.70 18.44
C GLY A 49 15.05 2.87 19.79
N GLY A 50 13.71 2.94 19.82
CA GLY A 50 12.87 3.10 21.02
C GLY A 50 12.36 1.79 21.66
N ILE A 51 12.57 0.63 21.04
CA ILE A 51 11.91 -0.65 21.34
C ILE A 51 12.22 -1.20 22.76
N ALA A 52 13.20 -0.65 23.48
CA ALA A 52 13.62 -1.15 24.79
C ALA A 52 12.66 -0.85 25.97
N SER A 53 11.77 0.15 25.90
CA SER A 53 10.97 0.62 27.06
C SER A 53 9.59 -0.04 27.24
N HIS A 54 9.14 -0.86 26.28
CA HIS A 54 7.72 -1.16 26.06
C HIS A 54 7.11 -2.37 26.83
N HIS A 55 7.89 -3.16 27.56
CA HIS A 55 7.52 -4.53 27.97
C HIS A 55 6.46 -4.68 29.09
N ILE A 56 5.75 -3.62 29.50
CA ILE A 56 4.90 -3.61 30.73
C ILE A 56 3.37 -3.56 30.47
N ALA A 57 2.88 -3.42 29.21
CA ALA A 57 1.42 -3.35 28.91
C ALA A 57 0.97 -4.19 27.68
N ALA A 58 1.36 -5.46 27.62
CA ALA A 58 1.59 -6.19 26.36
C ALA A 58 0.38 -6.60 25.48
N ALA A 59 -0.87 -6.70 25.97
CA ALA A 59 -1.94 -7.31 25.14
C ALA A 59 -2.74 -6.31 24.28
N PHE A 60 -3.27 -5.25 24.89
CA PHE A 60 -3.99 -4.20 24.15
C PHE A 60 -3.07 -3.40 23.23
N VAL A 61 -1.81 -3.22 23.65
CA VAL A 61 -0.87 -2.45 22.84
C VAL A 61 -0.42 -3.23 21.60
N VAL A 62 -0.23 -4.55 21.69
CA VAL A 62 0.16 -5.37 20.52
C VAL A 62 -0.96 -5.43 19.47
N ALA A 63 -2.24 -5.51 19.89
CA ALA A 63 -3.36 -5.43 18.94
C ALA A 63 -3.39 -4.09 18.21
N GLY A 64 -3.16 -2.98 18.95
CA GLY A 64 -3.05 -1.65 18.37
C GLY A 64 -1.86 -1.52 17.41
N THR A 65 -0.65 -1.90 17.83
CA THR A 65 0.54 -1.77 16.98
C THR A 65 0.48 -2.64 15.74
N MET A 66 -0.15 -3.81 15.81
CA MET A 66 -0.41 -4.64 14.62
C MET A 66 -1.39 -3.97 13.66
N TRP A 67 -2.48 -3.37 14.16
CA TRP A 67 -3.51 -2.78 13.32
C TRP A 67 -3.11 -1.43 12.71
N TYR A 68 -2.44 -0.58 13.50
CA TYR A 68 -1.99 0.75 13.07
C TYR A 68 -0.62 0.74 12.38
N GLY A 69 0.18 -0.30 12.62
CA GLY A 69 1.56 -0.39 12.16
C GLY A 69 2.54 0.24 13.17
N SER A 70 3.74 -0.33 13.22
CA SER A 70 4.88 0.12 14.03
C SER A 70 6.16 -0.52 13.50
N ALA A 71 7.32 -0.12 14.04
CA ALA A 71 8.62 -0.71 13.73
C ALA A 71 8.70 -2.22 14.02
N THR A 72 7.84 -2.76 14.89
CA THR A 72 7.82 -4.19 15.23
C THR A 72 6.82 -5.00 14.40
N THR A 73 6.02 -4.35 13.56
CA THR A 73 5.01 -4.99 12.70
C THR A 73 5.22 -4.56 11.25
N PRO A 74 6.37 -4.91 10.64
CA PRO A 74 6.74 -4.48 9.30
C PRO A 74 5.84 -5.11 8.23
N ILE A 75 5.49 -4.31 7.22
CA ILE A 75 4.55 -4.72 6.16
C ILE A 75 5.06 -5.86 5.27
N GLU A 76 6.37 -6.09 5.22
CA GLU A 76 6.97 -7.23 4.51
C GLU A 76 6.74 -8.56 5.23
N LEU A 77 6.45 -8.53 6.53
CA LEU A 77 6.18 -9.73 7.32
C LEU A 77 4.69 -9.91 7.62
N PHE A 78 3.92 -8.83 7.69
CA PHE A 78 2.51 -8.85 8.10
C PHE A 78 1.53 -8.33 7.04
N GLY A 79 2.01 -7.82 5.91
CA GLY A 79 1.19 -7.13 4.92
C GLY A 79 0.96 -5.65 5.24
N PRO A 80 0.41 -4.87 4.30
CA PRO A 80 0.12 -3.46 4.49
C PRO A 80 -1.06 -3.24 5.45
N THR A 81 -1.23 -2.00 5.93
CA THR A 81 -2.36 -1.62 6.80
C THR A 81 -3.52 -1.03 5.98
N ARG A 82 -4.73 -1.07 6.52
CA ARG A 82 -5.90 -0.43 5.87
C ARG A 82 -5.71 1.07 5.65
N TYR A 83 -4.97 1.73 6.53
CA TYR A 83 -4.75 3.18 6.50
C TYR A 83 -3.92 3.60 5.29
N GLN A 84 -3.00 2.74 4.86
CA GLN A 84 -2.22 2.94 3.64
C GLN A 84 -3.11 2.92 2.39
N TRP A 85 -4.13 2.06 2.34
CA TRP A 85 -5.15 2.07 1.27
C TRP A 85 -6.04 3.31 1.36
N ASP A 86 -6.61 3.59 2.54
CA ASP A 86 -7.59 4.67 2.71
C ASP A 86 -7.02 6.05 2.35
N GLN A 87 -5.72 6.25 2.58
CA GLN A 87 -5.01 7.51 2.32
C GLN A 87 -4.29 7.51 0.96
N GLY A 88 -4.30 6.40 0.21
CA GLY A 88 -3.56 6.29 -1.05
C GLY A 88 -2.04 6.39 -0.87
N TYR A 89 -1.49 5.84 0.21
CA TYR A 89 -0.07 5.97 0.58
C TYR A 89 0.88 5.47 -0.51
N PHE A 90 0.68 4.24 -1.00
CA PHE A 90 1.51 3.67 -2.06
C PHE A 90 1.21 4.32 -3.42
N GLN A 91 -0.06 4.60 -3.71
CA GLN A 91 -0.47 5.35 -4.89
C GLN A 91 0.30 6.66 -5.01
N GLN A 92 0.36 7.48 -3.95
CA GLN A 92 1.07 8.76 -3.95
C GLN A 92 2.56 8.59 -4.24
N GLU A 93 3.22 7.58 -3.66
CA GLU A 93 4.64 7.31 -3.92
C GLU A 93 4.88 6.85 -5.36
N ILE A 94 3.99 6.01 -5.91
CA ILE A 94 4.05 5.60 -7.31
C ILE A 94 3.95 6.82 -8.22
N TYR A 95 2.94 7.68 -8.03
CA TYR A 95 2.78 8.90 -8.81
C TYR A 95 3.99 9.83 -8.66
N ARG A 96 4.54 9.99 -7.45
CA ARG A 96 5.76 10.77 -7.22
C ARG A 96 6.93 10.25 -8.07
N ARG A 97 7.19 8.94 -8.04
CA ARG A 97 8.28 8.32 -8.83
C ARG A 97 8.07 8.45 -10.34
N VAL A 98 6.83 8.26 -10.81
CA VAL A 98 6.50 8.45 -12.23
C VAL A 98 6.70 9.91 -12.63
N SER A 99 6.19 10.86 -11.85
CA SER A 99 6.38 12.30 -12.09
C SER A 99 7.84 12.69 -12.12
N ASP A 100 8.66 12.22 -11.17
CA ASP A 100 10.11 12.46 -11.18
C ASP A 100 10.76 11.94 -12.47
N GLY A 101 10.39 10.72 -12.90
CA GLY A 101 10.87 10.14 -14.16
C GLY A 101 10.47 10.97 -15.38
N LEU A 102 9.26 11.51 -15.41
CA LEU A 102 8.82 12.40 -16.48
C LEU A 102 9.58 13.73 -16.49
N VAL A 103 9.90 14.29 -15.31
CA VAL A 103 10.76 15.49 -15.18
C VAL A 103 12.18 15.21 -15.70
N GLU A 104 12.67 13.98 -15.54
CA GLU A 104 13.95 13.51 -16.10
C GLU A 104 13.88 13.21 -17.61
N ASN A 105 12.77 13.55 -18.30
CA ASN A 105 12.51 13.33 -19.72
C ASN A 105 12.39 11.85 -20.12
N LEU A 106 12.00 10.97 -19.21
CA LEU A 106 11.58 9.62 -19.58
C LEU A 106 10.23 9.67 -20.30
N SER A 107 10.01 8.74 -21.23
CA SER A 107 8.67 8.49 -21.75
C SER A 107 7.76 7.88 -20.68
N LEU A 108 6.44 7.92 -20.88
CA LEU A 108 5.47 7.30 -19.96
C LEU A 108 5.77 5.82 -19.71
N SER A 109 6.07 5.05 -20.77
CA SER A 109 6.38 3.62 -20.63
C SER A 109 7.70 3.38 -19.88
N GLU A 110 8.71 4.22 -20.08
CA GLU A 110 9.97 4.13 -19.31
C GLU A 110 9.76 4.51 -17.83
N ALA A 111 8.93 5.52 -17.55
CA ALA A 111 8.62 5.92 -16.18
C ALA A 111 7.83 4.83 -15.43
N TRP A 112 6.80 4.25 -16.06
CA TRP A 112 5.99 3.19 -15.46
C TRP A 112 6.74 1.85 -15.33
N SER A 113 7.57 1.49 -16.31
CA SER A 113 8.41 0.27 -16.24
C SER A 113 9.49 0.31 -15.15
N LYS A 114 9.85 1.51 -14.65
CA LYS A 114 10.75 1.67 -13.49
C LYS A 114 10.06 1.45 -12.14
N ILE A 115 8.72 1.33 -12.09
CA ILE A 115 8.01 1.06 -10.86
C ILE A 115 8.20 -0.40 -10.46
N PRO A 116 8.70 -0.69 -9.24
CA PRO A 116 8.84 -2.07 -8.78
C PRO A 116 7.48 -2.75 -8.67
N GLU A 117 7.35 -3.97 -9.18
CA GLU A 117 6.10 -4.76 -9.08
C GLU A 117 5.65 -4.93 -7.63
N LYS A 118 6.60 -5.07 -6.69
CA LYS A 118 6.30 -5.14 -5.24
C LYS A 118 5.58 -3.89 -4.74
N LEU A 119 5.97 -2.70 -5.21
CA LEU A 119 5.33 -1.44 -4.85
C LEU A 119 3.92 -1.35 -5.45
N ALA A 120 3.78 -1.71 -6.73
CA ALA A 120 2.47 -1.78 -7.39
C ALA A 120 1.53 -2.76 -6.70
N PHE A 121 2.05 -3.91 -6.24
CA PHE A 121 1.26 -4.91 -5.52
C PHE A 121 0.81 -4.42 -4.14
N TYR A 122 1.59 -3.59 -3.44
CA TYR A 122 1.11 -2.95 -2.20
C TYR A 122 -0.06 -1.98 -2.44
N ASP A 123 -0.18 -1.40 -3.64
CA ASP A 123 -1.27 -0.49 -4.02
C ASP A 123 -2.52 -1.22 -4.57
N TYR A 124 -2.73 -2.48 -4.17
CA TYR A 124 -3.87 -3.30 -4.55
C TYR A 124 -4.77 -3.62 -3.34
N ILE A 125 -6.08 -3.41 -3.49
CA ILE A 125 -7.05 -3.55 -2.39
C ILE A 125 -7.16 -4.97 -1.84
N GLY A 126 -6.82 -6.01 -2.61
CA GLY A 126 -6.81 -7.39 -2.11
C GLY A 126 -5.81 -7.61 -0.97
N ASN A 127 -4.76 -6.77 -0.92
CA ASN A 127 -3.78 -6.78 0.17
C ASN A 127 -4.22 -5.96 1.40
N ASN A 128 -5.37 -5.29 1.36
CA ASN A 128 -5.89 -4.55 2.51
C ASN A 128 -6.50 -5.53 3.54
N PRO A 129 -5.98 -5.57 4.78
CA PRO A 129 -6.44 -6.54 5.79
C PRO A 129 -7.90 -6.32 6.24
N ALA A 130 -8.50 -5.17 5.90
CA ALA A 130 -9.89 -4.87 6.18
C ALA A 130 -10.88 -5.35 5.10
N LYS A 131 -10.47 -6.25 4.19
CA LYS A 131 -11.32 -6.85 3.14
C LYS A 131 -11.65 -8.34 3.37
N GLY A 132 -11.26 -8.89 4.52
CA GLY A 132 -11.57 -10.27 4.90
C GLY A 132 -13.03 -10.51 5.26
N GLY A 133 -13.31 -11.69 5.82
CA GLY A 133 -14.60 -12.03 6.41
C GLY A 133 -14.40 -13.10 7.48
N LEU A 134 -15.17 -13.02 8.59
CA LEU A 134 -14.94 -13.84 9.79
C LEU A 134 -14.82 -15.35 9.51
N PHE A 135 -15.58 -15.85 8.53
CA PHE A 135 -15.60 -17.27 8.17
C PHE A 135 -14.94 -17.58 6.82
N ARG A 136 -14.25 -16.61 6.21
CA ARG A 136 -13.40 -16.84 5.03
C ARG A 136 -12.03 -17.31 5.54
N ALA A 137 -11.91 -18.60 5.82
CA ALA A 137 -10.70 -19.20 6.36
C ALA A 137 -9.67 -19.52 5.26
N GLY A 138 -8.39 -19.52 5.62
CA GLY A 138 -7.28 -19.86 4.73
C GLY A 138 -6.35 -18.69 4.44
N SER A 139 -5.41 -18.90 3.52
CA SER A 139 -4.52 -17.85 3.02
C SER A 139 -5.26 -16.90 2.07
N MET A 140 -4.67 -15.74 1.82
CA MET A 140 -5.14 -14.79 0.80
C MET A 140 -5.15 -15.44 -0.60
N ASP A 141 -4.16 -16.29 -0.89
CA ASP A 141 -4.07 -17.04 -2.15
C ASP A 141 -5.30 -17.92 -2.44
N ASN A 142 -5.99 -18.41 -1.41
CA ASN A 142 -7.24 -19.18 -1.57
C ASN A 142 -8.43 -18.29 -1.97
N GLY A 143 -8.31 -16.97 -1.77
CA GLY A 143 -9.31 -15.97 -2.11
C GLY A 143 -9.19 -15.50 -3.56
N ASP A 144 -8.18 -14.70 -3.86
CA ASP A 144 -7.99 -14.08 -5.18
C ASP A 144 -6.91 -14.75 -6.05
N GLY A 145 -6.21 -15.76 -5.53
CA GLY A 145 -5.24 -16.56 -6.26
C GLY A 145 -3.80 -16.15 -5.99
N ILE A 146 -2.87 -16.79 -6.71
CA ILE A 146 -1.44 -16.49 -6.61
C ILE A 146 -1.10 -15.42 -7.64
N ALA A 147 -0.52 -14.30 -7.20
CA ALA A 147 -0.05 -13.25 -8.08
C ALA A 147 1.08 -13.77 -9.00
N VAL A 148 0.94 -13.54 -10.32
CA VAL A 148 1.89 -14.04 -11.33
C VAL A 148 2.79 -12.92 -11.88
N GLY A 149 2.24 -11.74 -12.11
CA GLY A 149 2.99 -10.60 -12.65
C GLY A 149 2.09 -9.37 -12.80
N TRP A 150 2.71 -8.20 -12.92
CA TRP A 150 1.98 -6.94 -13.10
C TRP A 150 1.71 -6.68 -14.59
N LEU A 151 0.48 -6.28 -14.92
CA LEU A 151 0.05 -6.02 -16.31
C LEU A 151 0.32 -4.58 -16.78
N GLY A 152 0.97 -3.76 -15.96
CA GLY A 152 1.20 -2.33 -16.21
C GLY A 152 0.10 -1.42 -15.65
N HIS A 153 0.30 -0.11 -15.82
CA HIS A 153 -0.63 0.90 -15.36
C HIS A 153 -1.66 1.26 -16.44
N PRO A 154 -2.97 1.09 -16.20
CA PRO A 154 -3.99 1.48 -17.16
C PRO A 154 -4.25 2.99 -17.13
N ILE A 155 -4.15 3.64 -18.28
CA ILE A 155 -4.60 5.02 -18.50
C ILE A 155 -5.88 4.96 -19.33
N PHE A 156 -6.98 5.47 -18.77
CA PHE A 156 -8.25 5.57 -19.48
C PHE A 156 -8.37 6.93 -20.15
N ARG A 157 -8.89 6.97 -21.37
CA ARG A 157 -9.17 8.23 -22.08
C ARG A 157 -10.56 8.22 -22.68
N ASP A 158 -11.23 9.37 -22.72
CA ASP A 158 -12.44 9.52 -23.53
C ASP A 158 -12.10 9.81 -25.00
N LYS A 159 -13.13 9.90 -25.85
CA LYS A 159 -12.97 10.26 -27.28
C LYS A 159 -12.33 11.63 -27.53
N GLU A 160 -12.30 12.51 -26.53
CA GLU A 160 -11.67 13.83 -26.59
C GLU A 160 -10.19 13.76 -26.15
N GLY A 161 -9.71 12.58 -25.74
CA GLY A 161 -8.34 12.33 -25.30
C GLY A 161 -8.07 12.69 -23.84
N ARG A 162 -9.09 13.13 -23.09
CA ARG A 162 -8.96 13.49 -21.68
C ARG A 162 -8.72 12.23 -20.85
N GLU A 163 -7.77 12.30 -19.94
CA GLU A 163 -7.50 11.22 -19.01
C GLU A 163 -8.64 11.08 -17.99
N LEU A 164 -9.01 9.84 -17.70
CA LEU A 164 -10.07 9.49 -16.77
C LEU A 164 -9.54 8.60 -15.65
N PHE A 165 -10.06 8.81 -14.44
CA PHE A 165 -9.68 8.10 -13.24
C PHE A 165 -10.85 7.26 -12.72
N VAL A 166 -10.62 5.97 -12.52
CA VAL A 166 -11.61 5.08 -11.90
C VAL A 166 -11.69 5.39 -10.40
N ARG A 167 -12.90 5.65 -9.88
CA ARG A 167 -13.09 5.84 -8.45
C ARG A 167 -12.80 4.53 -7.71
N ARG A 168 -11.74 4.53 -6.88
CA ARG A 168 -11.35 3.38 -6.05
C ARG A 168 -12.44 2.97 -5.07
N MET A 169 -12.54 1.67 -4.80
CA MET A 169 -13.45 1.10 -3.80
C MET A 169 -13.01 1.48 -2.38
N PRO A 170 -13.85 2.14 -1.57
CA PRO A 170 -13.56 2.37 -0.16
C PRO A 170 -13.68 1.07 0.65
N THR A 171 -12.96 0.99 1.76
CA THR A 171 -12.85 -0.23 2.56
C THR A 171 -14.19 -0.83 3.00
N PHE A 172 -15.19 -0.01 3.33
CA PHE A 172 -16.50 -0.47 3.82
C PHE A 172 -17.35 -1.22 2.78
N PHE A 173 -17.09 -1.02 1.48
CA PHE A 173 -17.97 -1.54 0.45
C PHE A 173 -17.58 -2.96 0.05
N GLU A 174 -18.54 -3.89 0.08
CA GLU A 174 -18.41 -5.22 -0.54
C GLU A 174 -18.61 -5.15 -2.06
N THR A 175 -19.53 -4.30 -2.51
CA THR A 175 -19.76 -3.98 -3.92
C THR A 175 -19.68 -2.47 -4.13
N PHE A 176 -19.11 -2.05 -5.24
CA PHE A 176 -18.92 -0.63 -5.55
C PHE A 176 -19.12 -0.39 -7.05
N PRO A 177 -19.85 0.67 -7.46
CA PRO A 177 -20.09 0.94 -8.87
C PRO A 177 -18.82 1.35 -9.60
N VAL A 178 -18.81 1.16 -10.92
CA VAL A 178 -17.74 1.66 -11.79
C VAL A 178 -18.12 3.07 -12.24
N VAL A 179 -17.34 4.06 -11.80
CA VAL A 179 -17.49 5.46 -12.17
C VAL A 179 -16.10 6.01 -12.49
N LEU A 180 -16.00 6.71 -13.62
CA LEU A 180 -14.80 7.37 -14.09
C LEU A 180 -15.00 8.88 -14.01
N VAL A 181 -14.01 9.57 -13.47
CA VAL A 181 -13.99 11.03 -13.31
C VAL A 181 -12.80 11.64 -14.04
N ASP A 182 -12.87 12.91 -14.39
CA ASP A 182 -11.70 13.68 -14.82
C ASP A 182 -10.86 14.16 -13.62
N GLU A 183 -9.82 14.95 -13.90
CA GLU A 183 -8.91 15.52 -12.89
C GLU A 183 -9.62 16.46 -11.90
N GLU A 184 -10.72 17.10 -12.30
CA GLU A 184 -11.55 17.93 -11.43
C GLU A 184 -12.60 17.13 -10.62
N GLY A 185 -12.68 15.82 -10.82
CA GLY A 185 -13.64 14.94 -10.13
C GLY A 185 -15.05 14.98 -10.73
N ILE A 186 -15.22 15.50 -11.95
CA ILE A 186 -16.49 15.50 -12.68
C ILE A 186 -16.68 14.12 -13.31
N VAL A 187 -17.87 13.54 -13.15
CA VAL A 187 -18.20 12.24 -13.75
C VAL A 187 -18.22 12.34 -15.28
N ARG A 188 -17.43 11.48 -15.93
CA ARG A 188 -17.31 11.43 -17.40
C ARG A 188 -17.78 10.11 -18.00
N ALA A 189 -17.63 9.00 -17.29
CA ALA A 189 -18.15 7.71 -17.75
C ALA A 189 -18.58 6.81 -16.58
N ASP A 190 -19.47 5.87 -16.84
CA ASP A 190 -19.91 4.85 -15.87
C ASP A 190 -20.31 3.53 -16.55
N VAL A 191 -20.57 2.51 -15.72
CA VAL A 191 -21.27 1.30 -16.15
C VAL A 191 -22.71 1.37 -15.62
N PRO A 192 -23.69 1.75 -16.46
CA PRO A 192 -25.04 2.05 -15.99
C PRO A 192 -25.78 0.78 -15.59
N PHE A 193 -26.44 0.83 -14.41
CA PHE A 193 -27.30 -0.27 -13.97
C PHE A 193 -28.57 -0.39 -14.84
N ARG A 194 -29.24 0.73 -15.09
CA ARG A 194 -30.36 0.83 -16.05
C ARG A 194 -29.89 1.53 -17.31
N ARG A 195 -30.12 0.91 -18.47
CA ARG A 195 -29.64 1.42 -19.76
C ARG A 195 -30.59 2.37 -20.47
N ALA A 196 -31.86 2.43 -20.05
CA ALA A 196 -32.92 3.15 -20.76
C ALA A 196 -32.64 4.65 -20.98
N GLU A 197 -31.94 5.29 -20.03
CA GLU A 197 -31.58 6.71 -20.08
C GLU A 197 -30.09 6.92 -19.83
N SER A 198 -29.25 5.95 -20.22
CA SER A 198 -27.80 6.07 -20.09
C SER A 198 -27.28 7.27 -20.86
N LYS A 199 -26.40 8.04 -20.22
CA LYS A 199 -25.70 9.20 -20.81
C LYS A 199 -24.18 9.09 -20.76
N TYR A 200 -23.66 8.22 -19.90
CA TYR A 200 -22.25 8.13 -19.55
C TYR A 200 -21.67 6.74 -19.84
N SER A 201 -22.36 5.91 -20.64
CA SER A 201 -21.83 4.57 -20.92
C SER A 201 -20.52 4.65 -21.71
N VAL A 202 -19.69 3.63 -21.53
CA VAL A 202 -18.41 3.46 -22.24
C VAL A 202 -18.57 3.63 -23.74
N GLU A 203 -19.64 3.10 -24.34
CA GLU A 203 -19.91 3.18 -25.78
C GLU A 203 -20.30 4.59 -26.24
N GLN A 204 -21.04 5.34 -25.42
CA GLN A 204 -21.47 6.71 -25.74
C GLN A 204 -20.33 7.71 -25.62
N VAL A 205 -19.50 7.53 -24.58
CA VAL A 205 -18.35 8.39 -24.28
C VAL A 205 -17.13 8.03 -25.14
N GLY A 206 -17.03 6.77 -25.57
CA GLY A 206 -15.90 6.27 -26.35
C GLY A 206 -14.64 6.10 -25.52
N VAL A 207 -14.77 5.46 -24.34
CA VAL A 207 -13.62 5.27 -23.44
C VAL A 207 -12.67 4.22 -23.99
N THR A 208 -11.38 4.54 -24.05
CA THR A 208 -10.28 3.63 -24.39
C THR A 208 -9.37 3.41 -23.18
N VAL A 209 -8.51 2.39 -23.24
CA VAL A 209 -7.51 2.10 -22.23
C VAL A 209 -6.18 1.76 -22.90
N GLU A 210 -5.09 2.28 -22.35
CA GLU A 210 -3.71 1.97 -22.73
C GLU A 210 -2.93 1.55 -21.48
N PHE A 211 -2.00 0.60 -21.62
CA PHE A 211 -1.15 0.13 -20.53
C PHE A 211 0.28 0.59 -20.72
N TYR A 212 0.92 0.97 -19.62
CA TYR A 212 2.31 1.43 -19.56
C TYR A 212 3.12 0.66 -18.54
#